data_AF-A0A832IQT8-F1
#
_entry.id   AF-A0A832IQT8-F1
#
_cell.length_a   1.000
_cell.length_b   1.000
_cell.length_c   1.000
_cell.angle_alpha   90.00
_cell.angle_beta   90.00
_cell.angle_gamma   90.00
#
_symmetry.space_group_name_H-M   'P 1'
#
loop_
_entity.id
_entity.type
_entity.pdbx_description
1 polymer ?
#
loop_
_entity_poly.entity_id
_entity_poly.type
_entity_poly.pdbx_seq_one_letter_code
_entity_poly.pdbx_strand_id
1 'polypeptide(L)'
;EAIALKKAGIEFEIIPGITSGLSAPVYSGIPITHRGLITQCILVTGHESDGKSGPQVEWDKLAKLKNTTIIIYMGASRIETICKNLIENGMPPSMPAAVIENGTLQSQRCITARLDCIAQESRSRGFHAPAIIVISPTVALQDMMSWFDHKSPLEERIALTEDEHI
;
A
#
# COMPACT_ATOMS: atom_id res chain seq x y z
N GLU A 1 -8.01 -14.99 15.70
CA GLU A 1 -8.55 -16.34 15.42
C GLU A 1 -7.78 -17.44 16.14
N ALA A 2 -6.47 -17.59 15.94
CA ALA A 2 -5.64 -18.62 16.62
C ALA A 2 -5.83 -18.70 18.15
N ILE A 3 -5.91 -17.56 18.84
CA ILE A 3 -6.20 -17.51 20.29
C ILE A 3 -7.56 -18.14 20.61
N ALA A 4 -8.58 -17.91 19.79
CA ALA A 4 -9.92 -18.48 19.99
C ALA A 4 -9.94 -19.99 19.74
N LEU A 5 -9.28 -20.46 18.67
CA LEU A 5 -9.12 -21.90 18.39
C LEU A 5 -8.39 -22.62 19.53
N LYS A 6 -7.30 -22.03 20.05
CA LYS A 6 -6.58 -22.57 21.20
C LYS A 6 -7.46 -22.65 22.44
N LYS A 7 -8.27 -21.63 22.72
CA LYS A 7 -9.24 -21.62 23.83
C LYS A 7 -10.33 -22.68 23.67
N ALA A 8 -10.68 -23.02 22.43
CA ALA A 8 -11.66 -24.06 22.11
C ALA A 8 -11.07 -25.49 22.05
N GLY A 9 -9.76 -25.65 22.27
CA GLY A 9 -9.09 -26.97 22.17
C GLY A 9 -8.97 -27.50 20.74
N ILE A 10 -9.09 -26.63 19.73
CA ILE A 10 -9.00 -27.00 18.31
C ILE A 10 -7.55 -26.87 17.85
N GLU A 11 -7.01 -27.92 17.25
CA GLU A 11 -5.67 -27.92 16.64
C GLU A 11 -5.65 -27.07 15.38
N PHE A 12 -4.52 -26.38 15.14
CA PHE A 12 -4.34 -25.54 13.96
C PHE A 12 -2.87 -25.44 13.58
N GLU A 13 -2.63 -25.06 12.34
CA GLU A 13 -1.33 -24.68 11.78
C GLU A 13 -1.42 -23.26 11.21
N ILE A 14 -0.30 -22.54 11.16
CA ILE A 14 -0.20 -21.22 10.52
C ILE A 14 0.59 -21.37 9.23
N ILE A 15 -0.05 -21.06 8.10
CA ILE A 15 0.61 -21.00 6.78
C ILE A 15 0.88 -19.53 6.46
N PRO A 16 2.15 -19.08 6.35
CA PRO A 16 2.46 -17.70 6.05
C PRO A 16 2.07 -17.34 4.61
N GLY A 17 1.51 -16.14 4.43
CA GLY A 17 1.18 -15.57 3.13
C GLY A 17 2.05 -14.36 2.77
N ILE A 18 1.91 -13.88 1.54
CA ILE A 18 2.52 -12.62 1.10
C ILE A 18 1.62 -11.46 1.53
N THR A 19 2.16 -10.55 2.33
CA THR A 19 1.40 -9.40 2.80
C THR A 19 1.25 -8.33 1.73
N SER A 20 0.06 -7.73 1.65
CA SER A 20 -0.27 -6.67 0.68
C SER A 20 0.60 -5.42 0.86
N GLY A 21 1.06 -5.11 2.06
CA GLY A 21 1.93 -3.96 2.27
C GLY A 21 3.29 -4.08 1.59
N LEU A 22 3.76 -5.28 1.27
CA LEU A 22 5.00 -5.48 0.51
C LEU A 22 4.71 -5.77 -0.96
N SER A 23 3.70 -6.61 -1.26
CA SER A 23 3.42 -6.99 -2.63
C SER A 23 2.81 -5.85 -3.44
N ALA A 24 1.83 -5.11 -2.91
CA ALA A 24 1.14 -4.07 -3.65
C ALA A 24 2.10 -2.98 -4.16
N PRO A 25 3.04 -2.43 -3.34
CA PRO A 25 3.98 -1.43 -3.83
C PRO A 25 4.94 -1.99 -4.88
N VAL A 26 5.49 -3.19 -4.66
CA VAL A 26 6.42 -3.82 -5.62
C VAL A 26 5.74 -4.10 -6.97
N TYR A 27 4.48 -4.55 -6.96
CA TYR A 27 3.68 -4.72 -8.18
C TYR A 27 3.30 -3.39 -8.82
N SER A 28 3.27 -2.31 -8.05
CA SER A 28 3.07 -0.95 -8.59
C SER A 28 4.38 -0.29 -9.03
N GLY A 29 5.52 -0.98 -9.00
CA GLY A 29 6.85 -0.42 -9.34
C GLY A 29 7.51 0.39 -8.22
N ILE A 30 7.06 0.28 -6.97
CA ILE A 30 7.59 1.05 -5.84
C ILE A 30 8.42 0.13 -4.94
N PRO A 31 9.76 0.27 -4.92
CA PRO A 31 10.60 -0.52 -4.04
C PRO A 31 10.42 -0.06 -2.59
N ILE A 32 10.27 -1.02 -1.67
CA ILE A 32 10.07 -0.74 -0.24
C ILE A 32 11.32 -0.19 0.42
N THR A 33 12.48 -0.71 0.02
CA THR A 33 13.80 -0.25 0.46
C THR A 33 14.64 0.08 -0.76
N HIS A 34 15.59 1.01 -0.61
CA HIS A 34 16.51 1.36 -1.67
C HIS A 34 17.81 1.86 -1.07
N ARG A 35 18.94 1.29 -1.52
CA ARG A 35 20.27 1.67 -1.03
C ARG A 35 20.49 3.18 -1.20
N GLY A 36 20.92 3.85 -0.14
CA GLY A 36 21.17 5.29 -0.14
C GLY A 36 19.92 6.17 0.02
N LEU A 37 18.70 5.60 -0.02
CA LEU A 37 17.45 6.36 0.20
C LEU A 37 16.73 5.91 1.46
N ILE A 38 16.47 4.59 1.59
CA ILE A 38 15.62 4.00 2.62
C ILE A 38 16.31 2.82 3.28
N THR A 39 16.41 2.86 4.60
CA THR A 39 17.03 1.83 5.45
C THR A 39 16.02 1.11 6.33
N GLN A 40 14.80 1.62 6.44
CA GLN A 40 13.76 1.03 7.29
C GLN A 40 12.37 1.12 6.66
N CYS A 41 11.52 0.16 7.03
CA CYS A 41 10.16 0.03 6.56
C CYS A 41 9.25 -0.18 7.78
N ILE A 42 8.17 0.59 7.87
CA ILE A 42 7.22 0.50 8.98
C ILE A 42 5.83 0.20 8.44
N LEU A 43 5.23 -0.84 8.99
CA LEU A 43 3.86 -1.25 8.71
C LEU A 43 2.96 -0.74 9.83
N VAL A 44 1.95 0.08 9.52
CA VAL A 44 0.98 0.58 10.49
C VAL A 44 -0.45 0.39 10.00
N THR A 45 -1.40 0.39 10.91
CA THR A 45 -2.83 0.47 10.57
C THR A 45 -3.31 1.91 10.69
N GLY A 46 -3.99 2.42 9.67
CA GLY A 46 -4.66 3.71 9.71
C GLY A 46 -6.02 3.65 10.42
N HIS A 47 -6.53 2.47 10.75
CA HIS A 47 -7.78 2.30 11.48
C HIS A 47 -7.50 2.20 12.98
N GLU A 48 -7.60 3.33 13.67
CA GLU A 48 -7.56 3.36 15.13
C GLU A 48 -8.95 2.97 15.67
N SER A 49 -9.02 1.99 16.56
CA SER A 49 -10.30 1.55 17.15
C SER A 49 -10.90 2.66 18.00
N ASP A 50 -12.16 3.02 17.77
CA ASP A 50 -12.87 4.15 18.41
C ASP A 50 -13.07 4.03 19.95
N GLY A 51 -12.52 2.99 20.59
CA GLY A 51 -12.72 2.67 22.01
C GLY A 51 -11.46 2.63 22.88
N LYS A 52 -10.28 3.03 22.38
CA LYS A 52 -9.06 3.10 23.21
C LYS A 52 -8.73 4.53 23.61
N SER A 53 -8.25 4.69 24.84
CA SER A 53 -7.89 5.96 25.47
C SER A 53 -6.59 6.54 24.90
N GLY A 54 -6.59 6.95 23.63
CA GLY A 54 -5.49 7.65 22.98
C GLY A 54 -5.22 7.21 21.54
N PRO A 55 -4.38 7.98 20.80
CA PRO A 55 -3.99 7.61 19.44
C PRO A 55 -3.25 6.28 19.47
N GLN A 56 -3.67 5.32 18.63
CA GLN A 56 -2.98 4.02 18.55
C GLN A 56 -1.68 4.10 17.76
N VAL A 57 -1.55 5.10 16.88
CA VAL A 57 -0.36 5.34 16.10
C VAL A 57 0.27 6.67 16.52
N GLU A 58 1.55 6.62 16.87
CA GLU A 58 2.36 7.80 17.22
C GLU A 58 2.80 8.54 15.94
N TRP A 59 1.84 9.18 15.27
CA TRP A 59 2.05 9.92 14.01
C TRP A 59 3.16 10.99 14.13
N ASP A 60 3.32 11.56 15.32
CA ASP A 60 4.35 12.55 15.64
C ASP A 60 5.77 12.00 15.58
N LYS A 61 5.95 10.75 16.01
CA LYS A 61 7.24 10.05 15.90
C LYS A 61 7.47 9.60 14.47
N LEU A 62 6.46 9.04 13.80
CA LEU A 62 6.56 8.59 12.42
C LEU A 62 6.97 9.71 11.46
N ALA A 63 6.40 10.92 11.63
CA ALA A 63 6.73 12.08 10.81
C ALA A 63 8.22 12.48 10.86
N LYS A 64 8.90 12.17 11.97
CA LYS A 64 10.30 12.55 12.22
C LYS A 64 11.30 11.50 11.78
N LEU A 65 10.85 10.27 11.52
CA LEU A 65 11.73 9.18 11.08
C LEU A 65 12.36 9.52 9.72
N LYS A 66 13.67 9.37 9.64
CA LYS A 66 14.44 9.58 8.41
C LYS A 66 14.61 8.27 7.66
N ASN A 67 14.83 8.34 6.35
CA ASN A 67 15.13 7.18 5.51
C ASN A 67 14.16 6.00 5.69
N THR A 68 12.87 6.32 5.80
CA THR A 68 11.80 5.37 6.14
C THR A 68 10.74 5.31 5.06
N THR A 69 10.36 4.10 4.68
CA THR A 69 9.11 3.85 3.98
C THR A 69 8.02 3.57 5.01
N ILE A 70 6.93 4.33 4.98
CA ILE A 70 5.76 4.09 5.82
C ILE A 70 4.68 3.45 4.94
N ILE A 71 4.22 2.26 5.33
CA ILE A 71 3.13 1.54 4.69
C ILE A 71 1.95 1.51 5.64
N ILE A 72 0.80 1.95 5.16
CA ILE A 72 -0.41 2.10 5.96
C ILE A 72 -1.51 1.19 5.41
N TYR A 73 -1.90 0.21 6.22
CA TYR A 73 -3.06 -0.65 5.99
C TYR A 73 -4.33 0.02 6.47
N MET A 74 -5.46 -0.28 5.82
CA MET A 74 -6.79 0.18 6.28
C MET A 74 -6.88 1.71 6.49
N GLY A 75 -6.05 2.48 5.79
CA GLY A 75 -5.98 3.94 5.92
C GLY A 75 -6.81 4.71 4.89
N ALA A 76 -7.36 4.03 3.87
CA ALA A 76 -7.99 4.69 2.71
C ALA A 76 -9.08 5.70 3.09
N SER A 77 -9.98 5.36 4.03
CA SER A 77 -11.04 6.26 4.48
C SER A 77 -10.55 7.40 5.39
N ARG A 78 -9.34 7.30 5.93
CA ARG A 78 -8.73 8.27 6.87
C ARG A 78 -7.50 8.97 6.29
N ILE A 79 -7.25 8.82 4.97
CA ILE A 79 -6.02 9.31 4.32
C ILE A 79 -5.80 10.81 4.54
N GLU A 80 -6.86 11.62 4.52
CA GLU A 80 -6.78 13.06 4.77
C GLU A 80 -6.28 13.38 6.18
N THR A 81 -6.83 12.72 7.21
CA THR A 81 -6.42 12.90 8.60
C THR A 81 -4.98 12.43 8.81
N ILE A 82 -4.60 11.31 8.20
CA ILE A 82 -3.24 10.75 8.27
C ILE A 82 -2.23 11.72 7.66
N CYS A 83 -2.48 12.19 6.43
CA CYS A 83 -1.61 13.15 5.75
C CYS A 83 -1.46 14.44 6.55
N LYS A 84 -2.58 14.99 7.05
CA LYS A 84 -2.58 16.18 7.90
C LYS A 84 -1.72 15.99 9.15
N ASN A 85 -1.94 14.91 9.91
CA ASN A 85 -1.18 14.62 11.12
C ASN A 85 0.32 14.50 10.83
N LEU A 86 0.72 13.81 9.75
CA LEU A 86 2.13 13.68 9.40
C LEU A 86 2.77 15.03 9.05
N ILE A 87 2.06 15.87 8.28
CA ILE A 87 2.54 17.21 7.91
C ILE A 87 2.66 18.12 9.13
N GLU A 88 1.64 18.18 9.98
CA GLU A 88 1.64 18.99 11.20
C GLU A 88 2.77 18.59 12.17
N ASN A 89 3.20 17.33 12.13
CA ASN A 89 4.30 16.81 12.95
C ASN A 89 5.69 16.86 12.28
N GLY A 90 5.80 17.52 11.12
CA GLY A 90 7.09 17.87 10.51
C GLY A 90 7.51 17.02 9.32
N MET A 91 6.63 16.18 8.76
CA MET A 91 6.88 15.55 7.47
C MET A 91 6.69 16.59 6.34
N PRO A 92 7.61 16.70 5.36
CA PRO A 92 7.46 17.64 4.27
C PRO A 92 6.15 17.42 3.48
N PRO A 93 5.36 18.47 3.19
CA PRO A 93 4.17 18.37 2.32
C PRO A 93 4.48 17.75 0.96
N SER A 94 5.69 17.98 0.45
CA SER A 94 6.18 17.45 -0.82
C SER A 94 6.61 15.98 -0.79
N MET A 95 6.57 15.31 0.37
CA MET A 95 6.96 13.90 0.48
C MET A 95 6.15 13.05 -0.51
N PRO A 96 6.81 12.24 -1.37
CA PRO A 96 6.07 11.39 -2.30
C PRO A 96 5.24 10.32 -1.58
N ALA A 97 4.02 10.14 -2.05
CA ALA A 97 3.05 9.18 -1.52
C ALA A 97 2.32 8.47 -2.67
N ALA A 98 1.89 7.24 -2.40
CA ALA A 98 1.12 6.42 -3.32
C ALA A 98 -0.12 5.84 -2.63
N VAL A 99 -1.21 5.66 -3.38
CA VAL A 99 -2.36 4.83 -3.00
C VAL A 99 -2.51 3.74 -4.04
N ILE A 100 -2.53 2.50 -3.57
CA ILE A 100 -2.59 1.31 -4.41
C ILE A 100 -3.82 0.52 -4.02
N GLU A 101 -4.83 0.54 -4.88
CA GLU A 101 -6.07 -0.22 -4.72
C GLU A 101 -5.94 -1.57 -5.43
N ASN A 102 -6.50 -2.63 -4.83
CA ASN A 102 -6.53 -3.98 -5.43
C ASN A 102 -5.13 -4.48 -5.85
N GLY A 103 -4.11 -4.20 -5.03
CA GLY A 103 -2.73 -4.59 -5.33
C GLY A 103 -2.59 -6.05 -5.72
N THR A 104 -1.72 -6.31 -6.71
CA THR A 104 -1.47 -7.61 -7.36
C THR A 104 -2.63 -8.22 -8.16
N LEU A 105 -3.79 -7.58 -8.21
CA LEU A 105 -4.93 -8.05 -9.02
C LEU A 105 -4.92 -7.38 -10.40
N GLN A 106 -5.63 -7.97 -11.37
CA GLN A 106 -5.81 -7.35 -12.69
C GLN A 106 -6.53 -5.99 -12.62
N SER A 107 -7.34 -5.77 -11.57
CA SER A 107 -8.00 -4.50 -11.30
C SER A 107 -7.16 -3.55 -10.46
N GLN A 108 -5.85 -3.79 -10.34
CA GLN A 108 -4.94 -2.91 -9.62
C GLN A 108 -5.02 -1.49 -10.20
N ARG A 109 -5.10 -0.51 -9.30
CA ARG A 109 -4.95 0.90 -9.64
C ARG A 109 -3.94 1.51 -8.71
N CYS A 110 -3.03 2.31 -9.23
CA CYS A 110 -2.08 3.08 -8.44
C CYS A 110 -2.16 4.56 -8.82
N ILE A 111 -2.13 5.42 -7.80
CA ILE A 111 -1.89 6.85 -7.98
C ILE A 111 -0.73 7.28 -7.10
N THR A 112 0.04 8.24 -7.60
CA THR A 112 1.11 8.89 -6.86
C THR A 112 0.90 10.40 -6.86
N ALA A 113 1.25 11.02 -5.75
CA ALA A 113 1.19 12.46 -5.56
C ALA A 113 2.08 12.86 -4.39
N ARG A 114 2.18 14.16 -4.14
CA ARG A 114 2.75 14.67 -2.90
C ARG A 114 1.81 14.39 -1.73
N LEU A 115 2.36 14.31 -0.52
CA LEU A 115 1.62 14.04 0.70
C LEU A 115 0.47 15.03 0.95
N ASP A 116 0.64 16.29 0.56
CA ASP A 116 -0.41 17.33 0.67
C ASP A 116 -1.52 17.24 -0.38
N CYS A 117 -1.32 16.48 -1.46
CA CYS A 117 -2.29 16.33 -2.55
C CYS A 117 -2.94 14.94 -2.61
N ILE A 118 -2.26 13.91 -2.09
CA ILE A 118 -2.64 12.50 -2.32
C ILE A 118 -4.06 12.17 -1.84
N ALA A 119 -4.52 12.78 -0.74
CA ALA A 119 -5.88 12.58 -0.24
C ALA A 119 -6.94 13.12 -1.21
N GLN A 120 -6.72 14.29 -1.78
CA GLN A 120 -7.61 14.90 -2.77
C GLN A 120 -7.60 14.09 -4.08
N GLU A 121 -6.42 13.72 -4.57
CA GLU A 121 -6.28 12.91 -5.78
C GLU A 121 -6.99 11.55 -5.63
N SER A 122 -6.78 10.87 -4.50
CA SER A 122 -7.44 9.61 -4.16
C SER A 122 -8.96 9.72 -4.22
N ARG A 123 -9.54 10.76 -3.59
CA ARG A 123 -10.98 11.01 -3.65
C ARG A 123 -11.47 11.31 -5.06
N SER A 124 -10.79 12.20 -5.78
CA SER A 124 -11.20 12.65 -7.11
C SER A 124 -11.24 11.50 -8.13
N ARG A 125 -10.38 10.49 -7.95
CA ARG A 125 -10.28 9.31 -8.81
C ARG A 125 -11.05 8.10 -8.27
N GLY A 126 -11.78 8.27 -7.16
CA GLY A 126 -12.61 7.24 -6.56
C GLY A 126 -11.84 6.00 -6.11
N PHE A 127 -10.71 6.18 -5.41
CA PHE A 127 -9.99 5.10 -4.76
C PHE A 127 -10.68 4.71 -3.45
N HIS A 128 -10.89 3.42 -3.24
CA HIS A 128 -11.56 2.87 -2.07
C HIS A 128 -10.77 1.69 -1.48
N ALA A 129 -11.27 1.15 -0.37
CA ALA A 129 -10.73 -0.09 0.15
C ALA A 129 -11.09 -1.28 -0.78
N PRO A 130 -10.23 -2.31 -0.88
CA PRO A 130 -8.94 -2.46 -0.20
C PRO A 130 -7.81 -1.69 -0.88
N ALA A 131 -7.11 -0.84 -0.12
CA ALA A 131 -5.96 -0.08 -0.61
C ALA A 131 -4.84 0.01 0.42
N ILE A 132 -3.61 0.08 -0.10
CA ILE A 132 -2.38 0.34 0.65
C ILE A 132 -1.91 1.75 0.33
N ILE A 133 -1.57 2.50 1.38
CA ILE A 133 -0.93 3.81 1.25
C ILE A 133 0.56 3.63 1.53
N VAL A 134 1.40 4.19 0.67
CA VAL A 134 2.86 4.20 0.84
C VAL A 134 3.31 5.65 0.90
N ILE A 135 4.15 5.99 1.88
CA ILE A 135 4.78 7.31 1.98
C ILE A 135 6.28 7.07 2.02
N SER A 136 6.98 7.46 0.94
CA SER A 136 8.41 7.23 0.78
C SER A 136 8.97 7.98 -0.41
N PRO A 137 10.22 8.50 -0.33
CA PRO A 137 10.97 8.94 -1.50
C PRO A 137 11.03 7.93 -2.65
N THR A 138 10.95 6.62 -2.38
CA THR A 138 11.00 5.59 -3.42
C THR A 138 9.77 5.57 -4.32
N VAL A 139 8.67 6.22 -3.93
CA VAL A 139 7.50 6.38 -4.80
C VAL A 139 7.89 7.12 -6.09
N ALA A 140 8.86 8.03 -6.05
CA ALA A 140 9.36 8.71 -7.25
C ALA A 140 10.10 7.80 -8.23
N LEU A 141 10.44 6.56 -7.83
CA LEU A 141 11.08 5.57 -8.70
C LEU A 141 10.06 4.75 -9.50
N GLN A 142 8.76 4.95 -9.25
CA GLN A 142 7.68 4.16 -9.85
C GLN A 142 7.80 4.05 -11.37
N ASP A 143 7.95 5.18 -12.06
CA ASP A 143 7.97 5.23 -13.53
C ASP A 143 9.12 4.41 -14.14
N MET A 144 10.23 4.25 -13.40
CA MET A 144 11.39 3.48 -13.85
C MET A 144 11.27 1.97 -13.58
N MET A 145 10.37 1.57 -12.68
CA MET A 145 10.28 0.20 -12.16
C MET A 145 8.90 -0.42 -12.38
N SER A 146 7.93 0.32 -12.93
CA SER A 146 6.62 -0.22 -13.27
C SER A 146 6.76 -1.31 -14.33
N TRP A 147 6.25 -2.50 -14.03
CA TRP A 147 6.35 -3.68 -14.91
C TRP A 147 5.01 -4.41 -15.06
N PHE A 148 4.09 -4.24 -14.11
CA PHE A 148 2.86 -5.02 -14.00
C PHE A 148 1.66 -4.34 -14.69
N ASP A 149 1.55 -3.01 -14.58
CA ASP A 149 0.42 -2.25 -15.16
C ASP A 149 0.59 -2.02 -16.68
N HIS A 150 1.74 -2.41 -17.25
CA HIS A 150 1.92 -2.47 -18.69
C HIS A 150 1.21 -3.72 -19.21
N LYS A 151 0.03 -3.53 -19.82
CA LYS A 151 -0.56 -4.52 -20.72
C LYS A 151 0.55 -5.07 -21.61
N SER A 152 0.83 -6.36 -21.48
CA SER A 152 1.83 -7.01 -22.30
C SER A 152 1.47 -6.78 -23.78
N PRO A 153 2.44 -6.45 -24.66
CA PRO A 153 2.22 -6.49 -26.11
C PRO A 153 1.70 -7.86 -26.60
N LEU A 154 1.79 -8.91 -25.78
CA LEU A 154 1.30 -10.26 -26.03
C LEU A 154 -0.19 -10.45 -25.67
N GLU A 155 -0.94 -9.40 -25.32
CA GLU A 155 -2.39 -9.44 -25.13
C GLU A 155 -3.19 -9.38 -26.46
N GLU A 156 -2.58 -9.69 -27.62
CA GLU A 156 -3.36 -10.22 -28.73
C GLU A 156 -3.83 -11.63 -28.34
N ARG A 157 -5.11 -11.72 -27.96
CA ARG A 157 -5.80 -13.00 -27.70
C ARG A 157 -5.77 -13.86 -28.96
N ILE A 158 -4.74 -14.69 -29.13
CA ILE A 158 -4.77 -15.78 -30.10
C ILE A 158 -5.60 -16.90 -29.46
N ALA A 159 -6.88 -16.95 -29.80
CA ALA A 159 -7.69 -18.13 -29.56
C ALA A 159 -7.24 -19.19 -30.57
N LEU A 160 -6.54 -20.23 -30.12
CA LEU A 160 -6.34 -21.45 -30.90
C LEU A 160 -7.61 -22.29 -30.75
N THR A 161 -8.47 -22.28 -31.77
CA THR A 161 -9.49 -23.32 -31.93
C THR A 161 -8.87 -24.44 -32.76
N GLU A 162 -8.78 -25.64 -32.19
CA GLU A 162 -8.50 -26.84 -32.97
C GLU A 162 -9.70 -27.11 -33.90
N ASP A 163 -9.46 -27.17 -35.20
CA ASP A 163 -10.42 -27.67 -36.18
C ASP A 163 -10.52 -29.19 -36.03
N GLU A 164 -11.64 -29.68 -35.49
CA GLU A 164 -12.01 -31.09 -35.57
C GLU A 164 -12.38 -31.43 -37.03
N HIS A 165 -11.38 -31.83 -37.82
CA HIS A 165 -11.57 -32.67 -39.00
C HIS A 165 -10.60 -33.85 -38.93
N ILE A 166 -11.12 -35.01 -38.51
CA ILE A 166 -11.01 -36.34 -39.14
C ILE A 166 -12.02 -37.28 -38.46
#